data_AF-A0AAJ0V4A7-F1
#
_entry.id   AF-A0AAJ0V4A7-F1
#
_cell.length_a   1.000
_cell.length_b   1.000
_cell.length_c   1.000
_cell.angle_alpha   90.00
_cell.angle_beta   90.00
_cell.angle_gamma   90.00
#
_symmetry.space_group_name_H-M   'P 1'
#
loop_
_entity.id
_entity.type
_entity.pdbx_description
1 polymer ?
#
loop_
_entity_poly.entity_id
_entity_poly.type
_entity_poly.pdbx_seq_one_letter_code
_entity_poly.pdbx_strand_id
1 'polypeptide(L)'
;MKKILAVIAFLAVVGWLAATTTILLAPTSQPCTDAWFDAVDKQFHITDDGGHGPDPGSGEWLGAVERKAKLPENDHLPEQQRCEAIQRELSHRTYIVNPRLGLRFSL
;
A
#
# COMPACT_ATOMS: atom_id res chain seq x y z
N MET A 1 12.46 -22.08 34.69
CA MET A 1 13.10 -20.85 34.16
C MET A 1 13.16 -20.82 32.63
N LYS A 2 13.78 -21.79 31.93
CA LYS A 2 13.83 -21.82 30.44
C LYS A 2 12.48 -21.67 29.74
N LYS A 3 11.43 -22.35 30.23
CA LYS A 3 10.06 -22.25 29.65
C LYS A 3 9.47 -20.83 29.78
N ILE A 4 9.69 -20.17 30.91
CA ILE A 4 9.20 -18.81 31.16
C ILE A 4 9.92 -17.80 30.26
N LEU A 5 11.25 -17.94 30.14
CA LEU A 5 12.05 -17.11 29.22
C LEU A 5 11.61 -17.29 27.75
N ALA A 6 11.31 -18.52 27.33
CA ALA A 6 10.81 -18.78 25.99
C ALA A 6 9.45 -18.10 25.72
N VAL A 7 8.54 -18.12 26.70
CA VAL A 7 7.24 -17.44 26.60
C VAL A 7 7.43 -15.92 26.50
N ILE A 8 8.28 -15.33 27.35
CA ILE A 8 8.54 -13.88 27.31
C ILE A 8 9.12 -13.47 25.95
N ALA A 9 10.11 -14.21 25.46
CA ALA A 9 10.71 -13.94 24.15
C ALA A 9 9.68 -14.02 23.02
N PHE A 10 8.82 -15.03 23.05
CA PHE A 10 7.73 -15.17 22.07
C PHE A 10 6.76 -13.98 22.10
N LEU A 11 6.30 -13.59 23.29
CA LEU A 11 5.39 -12.44 23.44
C LEU A 11 6.02 -11.13 22.99
N ALA A 12 7.31 -10.92 23.24
CA ALA A 12 8.04 -9.75 22.76
C ALA A 12 8.08 -9.70 21.24
N VAL A 13 8.36 -10.83 20.57
CA VAL A 13 8.35 -10.92 19.10
C VAL A 13 6.96 -10.66 18.53
N VAL A 14 5.91 -11.28 19.09
CA VAL A 14 4.52 -11.06 18.65
C VAL A 14 4.12 -9.60 18.84
N GLY A 15 4.43 -9.01 20.00
CA GLY A 15 4.14 -7.60 20.28
C GLY A 15 4.86 -6.66 19.30
N TRP A 16 6.13 -6.93 18.99
CA TRP A 16 6.89 -6.16 18.01
C TRP A 16 6.31 -6.27 16.60
N LEU A 17 5.96 -7.48 16.17
CA LEU A 17 5.33 -7.71 14.86
C LEU A 17 3.99 -6.98 14.76
N ALA A 18 3.15 -7.05 15.79
CA ALA A 18 1.88 -6.32 15.83
C ALA A 18 2.09 -4.79 15.78
N ALA A 19 3.08 -4.25 16.49
CA ALA A 19 3.37 -2.82 16.53
C ALA A 19 3.97 -2.27 15.22
N THR A 20 4.58 -3.13 14.39
CA THR A 20 5.29 -2.74 13.17
C THR A 20 4.56 -3.12 11.89
N THR A 21 3.43 -3.82 12.00
CA THR A 21 2.61 -4.23 10.87
C THR A 21 1.41 -3.32 10.74
N THR A 22 1.18 -2.78 9.54
CA THR A 22 0.07 -1.89 9.22
C THR A 22 -0.83 -2.54 8.19
N ILE A 23 -2.13 -2.31 8.31
CA ILE A 23 -3.11 -2.70 7.30
C ILE A 23 -3.41 -1.48 6.44
N LEU A 24 -3.22 -1.58 5.13
CA LEU A 24 -3.66 -0.54 4.20
C LEU A 24 -5.05 -0.91 3.69
N LEU A 25 -5.97 0.04 3.89
CA LEU A 25 -7.33 -0.01 3.37
C LEU A 25 -7.43 0.86 2.13
N ALA A 26 -8.41 0.60 1.27
CA ALA A 26 -8.70 1.48 0.15
C ALA A 26 -8.95 2.93 0.62
N PRO A 27 -8.46 3.93 -0.12
CA PRO A 27 -8.83 5.33 0.11
C PRO A 27 -10.35 5.51 0.10
N THR A 28 -10.87 6.39 0.95
CA THR A 28 -12.30 6.75 0.98
C THR A 28 -12.64 7.95 0.11
N SER A 29 -11.62 8.68 -0.35
CA SER A 29 -11.75 9.81 -1.28
C SER A 29 -12.19 9.35 -2.67
N GLN A 30 -12.85 10.25 -3.40
CA GLN A 30 -13.29 9.99 -4.77
C GLN A 30 -12.06 9.72 -5.68
N PRO A 31 -12.06 8.63 -6.47
CA PRO A 31 -10.96 8.33 -7.39
C PRO A 31 -10.66 9.47 -8.36
N CYS A 32 -9.40 9.59 -8.76
CA CYS A 32 -8.94 10.63 -9.69
C CYS A 32 -9.10 12.07 -9.17
N THR A 33 -8.93 12.26 -7.85
CA THR A 33 -8.84 13.58 -7.21
C THR A 33 -7.51 13.73 -6.49
N ASP A 34 -7.04 14.96 -6.25
CA ASP A 34 -5.79 15.22 -5.52
C ASP A 34 -5.76 14.51 -4.16
N ALA A 35 -6.87 14.53 -3.42
CA ALA A 35 -6.99 13.83 -2.15
C ALA A 35 -6.81 12.31 -2.28
N TRP A 36 -7.27 11.73 -3.40
CA TRP A 36 -7.08 10.31 -3.69
C TRP A 36 -5.66 9.99 -4.13
N PHE A 37 -5.06 10.83 -4.96
CA PHE A 37 -3.66 10.67 -5.35
C PHE A 37 -2.75 10.72 -4.12
N ASP A 38 -2.94 11.70 -3.24
CA ASP A 38 -2.22 11.82 -1.96
C ASP A 38 -2.36 10.57 -1.07
N ALA A 39 -3.57 10.02 -0.98
CA ALA A 39 -3.84 8.86 -0.16
C ALA A 39 -3.13 7.62 -0.71
N VAL A 40 -3.24 7.37 -2.01
CA VAL A 40 -2.57 6.26 -2.69
C VAL A 40 -1.05 6.43 -2.62
N ASP A 41 -0.54 7.65 -2.82
CA ASP A 41 0.89 7.91 -2.80
C ASP A 41 1.48 7.62 -1.41
N LYS A 42 0.83 8.06 -0.33
CA LYS A 42 1.26 7.75 1.05
C LYS A 42 1.25 6.24 1.35
N GLN A 43 0.32 5.49 0.77
CA GLN A 43 0.21 4.05 1.00
C GLN A 43 1.29 3.27 0.24
N PHE A 44 1.56 3.64 -1.01
CA PHE A 44 2.42 2.89 -1.91
C PHE A 44 3.81 3.52 -2.12
N HIS A 45 4.05 4.71 -1.57
CA HIS A 45 5.26 5.52 -1.70
C HIS A 45 5.67 5.68 -3.17
N ILE A 46 4.79 6.17 -4.05
CA ILE A 46 5.07 6.29 -5.49
C ILE A 46 6.11 7.39 -5.71
N THR A 47 5.87 8.53 -5.08
CA THR A 47 6.85 9.62 -4.93
C THR A 47 7.80 9.29 -3.79
N ASP A 48 9.08 9.61 -3.96
CA ASP A 48 10.06 9.50 -2.89
C ASP A 48 9.94 10.66 -1.87
N ASP A 49 10.65 10.54 -0.74
CA ASP A 49 10.64 11.56 0.31
C ASP A 49 11.25 12.90 -0.13
N GLY A 50 11.93 12.94 -1.28
CA GLY A 50 12.48 14.15 -1.90
C GLY A 50 11.49 14.84 -2.86
N GLY A 51 10.32 14.25 -3.10
CA GLY A 51 9.33 14.74 -4.06
C GLY A 51 9.64 14.33 -5.50
N HIS A 52 10.58 13.41 -5.74
CA HIS A 52 10.80 12.87 -7.08
C HIS A 52 9.86 11.72 -7.36
N GLY A 53 9.27 11.73 -8.55
CA GLY A 53 8.36 10.70 -9.02
C GLY A 53 7.60 11.19 -10.24
N PRO A 54 6.82 10.31 -10.87
CA PRO A 54 5.90 10.73 -11.92
C PRO A 54 4.80 11.64 -11.36
N ASP A 55 4.27 12.53 -12.20
CA ASP A 55 3.22 13.46 -11.78
C ASP A 55 1.97 12.71 -11.30
N PRO A 56 1.43 13.00 -10.10
CA PRO A 56 0.25 12.33 -9.59
C PRO A 56 -0.93 12.35 -10.58
N GLY A 57 -1.53 11.19 -10.80
CA GLY A 57 -2.65 11.00 -11.75
C GLY A 57 -2.24 10.77 -13.20
N SER A 58 -0.98 11.05 -13.59
CA SER A 58 -0.48 10.74 -14.93
C SER A 58 -0.49 9.24 -15.21
N GLY A 59 -0.54 8.88 -16.50
CA GLY A 59 -0.46 7.48 -16.94
C GLY A 59 0.75 6.71 -16.39
N GLU A 60 1.91 7.37 -16.25
CA GLU A 60 3.12 6.79 -15.65
C GLU A 60 2.95 6.53 -14.15
N TRP A 61 2.40 7.52 -13.43
CA TRP A 61 2.11 7.41 -12.00
C TRP A 61 1.10 6.29 -11.71
N LEU A 62 0.02 6.21 -12.49
CA LEU A 62 -0.98 5.14 -12.38
C LEU A 62 -0.35 3.76 -12.65
N GLY A 63 0.58 3.67 -13.60
CA GLY A 63 1.31 2.42 -13.86
C GLY A 63 2.22 2.02 -12.71
N ALA A 64 2.88 3.00 -12.08
CA ALA A 64 3.68 2.75 -10.88
C ALA A 64 2.80 2.25 -9.71
N VAL A 65 1.59 2.81 -9.55
CA VAL A 65 0.61 2.34 -8.56
C VAL A 65 0.22 0.90 -8.84
N GLU A 66 -0.21 0.58 -10.06
CA GLU A 66 -0.62 -0.77 -10.47
C GLU A 66 0.49 -1.79 -10.15
N ARG A 67 1.75 -1.50 -10.53
CA ARG A 67 2.89 -2.38 -10.23
C ARG A 67 3.18 -2.51 -8.74
N LYS A 68 3.22 -1.42 -7.98
CA LYS A 68 3.52 -1.46 -6.53
C LYS A 68 2.41 -2.13 -5.71
N ALA A 69 1.17 -2.04 -6.18
CA ALA A 69 0.01 -2.70 -5.59
C ALA A 69 -0.20 -4.12 -6.14
N LYS A 70 0.58 -4.56 -7.15
CA LYS A 70 0.44 -5.86 -7.84
C LYS A 70 -0.95 -6.04 -8.46
N LEU A 71 -1.46 -4.99 -9.08
CA LEU A 71 -2.71 -4.96 -9.84
C LEU A 71 -2.43 -5.19 -11.33
N PRO A 72 -3.46 -5.56 -12.12
CA PRO A 72 -3.34 -5.57 -13.58
C PRO A 72 -2.93 -4.19 -14.11
N GLU A 73 -1.98 -4.14 -15.03
CA GLU A 73 -1.61 -2.90 -15.73
C GLU A 73 -2.63 -2.63 -16.84
N ASN A 74 -3.25 -1.45 -16.82
CA ASN A 74 -4.32 -1.07 -17.76
C ASN A 74 -3.95 0.17 -18.58
N ASP A 75 -2.72 0.21 -19.09
CA ASP A 75 -2.15 1.31 -19.89
C ASP A 75 -2.99 1.73 -21.11
N HIS A 76 -3.77 0.81 -21.68
CA HIS A 76 -4.69 1.06 -22.79
C HIS A 76 -5.97 1.83 -22.41
N LEU A 77 -6.29 1.95 -21.11
CA LEU A 77 -7.50 2.64 -20.64
C LEU A 77 -7.24 4.13 -20.39
N PRO A 78 -8.27 4.99 -20.54
CA PRO A 78 -8.21 6.37 -20.08
C PRO A 78 -7.91 6.47 -18.57
N GLU A 79 -7.17 7.49 -18.15
CA GLU A 79 -6.71 7.68 -16.76
C GLU A 79 -7.87 7.61 -15.74
N GLN A 80 -9.01 8.23 -16.05
CA GLN A 80 -10.21 8.17 -15.20
C GLN A 80 -10.67 6.73 -14.93
N GLN A 81 -10.71 5.88 -15.97
CA GLN A 81 -11.12 4.48 -15.85
C GLN A 81 -10.07 3.67 -15.07
N ARG A 82 -8.79 4.01 -15.21
CA ARG A 82 -7.70 3.40 -14.44
C ARG A 82 -7.80 3.74 -12.96
N CYS A 83 -8.06 4.99 -12.59
CA CYS A 83 -8.33 5.37 -11.20
C CYS A 83 -9.45 4.56 -10.58
N GLU A 84 -10.58 4.41 -11.29
CA GLU A 84 -11.72 3.63 -10.84
C GLU A 84 -11.39 2.14 -10.71
N ALA A 85 -10.60 1.60 -11.65
CA ALA A 85 -10.14 0.22 -11.60
C ALA A 85 -9.20 -0.05 -10.42
N ILE A 86 -8.23 0.84 -10.20
CA ILE A 86 -7.33 0.79 -9.05
C ILE A 86 -8.15 0.86 -7.76
N GLN A 87 -9.04 1.85 -7.61
CA GLN A 87 -9.87 1.97 -6.41
C GLN A 87 -10.69 0.71 -6.14
N ARG A 88 -11.32 0.14 -7.18
CA ARG A 88 -12.10 -1.09 -7.05
C ARG A 88 -11.22 -2.23 -6.54
N GLU A 89 -10.06 -2.47 -7.16
CA GLU A 89 -9.14 -3.51 -6.70
C GLU A 89 -8.65 -3.28 -5.27
N LEU A 90 -8.30 -2.04 -4.92
CA LEU A 90 -7.91 -1.69 -3.55
C LEU A 90 -9.05 -1.94 -2.56
N SER A 91 -10.30 -1.73 -2.94
CA SER A 91 -11.47 -1.99 -2.07
C SER A 91 -11.76 -3.47 -1.83
N HIS A 92 -11.28 -4.34 -2.72
CA HIS A 92 -11.44 -5.79 -2.60
C HIS A 92 -10.23 -6.49 -1.97
N ARG A 93 -9.14 -5.77 -1.70
CA ARG A 93 -7.88 -6.34 -1.20
C ARG A 93 -7.53 -5.73 0.15
N THR A 94 -7.03 -6.58 1.05
CA THR A 94 -6.41 -6.12 2.29
C THR A 94 -4.90 -6.22 2.16
N TYR A 95 -4.19 -5.08 2.29
CA TYR A 95 -2.73 -5.10 2.27
C TYR A 95 -2.18 -5.13 3.69
N ILE A 96 -1.38 -6.15 4.00
CA ILE A 96 -0.64 -6.26 5.26
C ILE A 96 0.82 -5.90 4.97
N VAL A 97 1.30 -4.82 5.58
CA VAL A 97 2.63 -4.27 5.33
C VAL A 97 3.42 -4.25 6.62
N ASN A 98 4.64 -4.80 6.60
CA ASN A 98 5.62 -4.61 7.67
C ASN A 98 6.83 -3.87 7.10
N PRO A 99 6.92 -2.53 7.25
CA PRO A 99 8.00 -1.74 6.69
C PRO A 99 9.37 -2.11 7.27
N ARG A 100 9.43 -2.53 8.54
CA ARG A 100 10.68 -2.91 9.21
C ARG A 100 11.30 -4.18 8.63
N LEU A 101 10.48 -5.08 8.10
CA LEU A 101 10.91 -6.31 7.46
C LEU A 101 10.84 -6.25 5.92
N GLY A 102 10.41 -5.14 5.34
CA GLY A 102 10.19 -5.00 3.90
C GLY A 102 9.11 -5.94 3.34
N LEU A 103 8.18 -6.39 4.17
CA LEU A 103 7.13 -7.35 3.76
C LEU A 103 5.87 -6.61 3.32
N ARG A 104 5.26 -7.08 2.22
CA ARG A 104 3.94 -6.63 1.74
C ARG A 104 3.17 -7.83 1.19
N PHE A 105 2.04 -8.12 1.80
CA PHE A 105 1.09 -9.16 1.39
C PHE A 105 -0.24 -8.51 1.01
N SER A 106 -0.92 -9.09 0.02
CA SER A 106 -2.30 -8.75 -0.32
C SER A 106 -3.16 -10.00 -0.16
N LEU A 107 -4.29 -9.85 0.52
CA LEU A 107 -5.30 -10.89 0.75
C LEU A 107 -6.62 -10.49 0.09
#